data_AF-A0A936LRV4-F1
#
_entry.id   AF-A0A936LRV4-F1
#
_cell.length_a   1.000
_cell.length_b   1.000
_cell.length_c   1.000
_cell.angle_alpha   90.00
_cell.angle_beta   90.00
_cell.angle_gamma   90.00
#
_symmetry.space_group_name_H-M   'P 1'
#
loop_
_entity.id
_entity.type
_entity.pdbx_description
1 polymer ?
#
loop_
_entity_poly.entity_id
_entity_poly.type
_entity_poly.pdbx_seq_one_letter_code
_entity_poly.pdbx_strand_id
1 'polypeptide(L)'
;MPLGVQAQYGGGAGRGDIVSLFSQANIASDIFSGGDGRGDVAALHAPTVASNIFSGGNGRGEVTSNFSPSLQVLLSLRGMLEGPYSASTGLMSDALRSASLIPGTEPYSALGYAASSGGGEAVGAATLTTTGNNAIVDWVVVELHDNTNPASIVASRAALIQRDGDVVSTNGISPVIFTQAPGTYRVALRHRNHLGAMTLNGVALSNTTTSVDLSLAGTSTFGTQARKSITGTFPTQALWAGDVTFNNQLKYAGSNNDRDPILTAIGGTVPTNTLSGQYRQEDINMNGQVKYAGSANDRDILLQNIGGSVPTAVRNAQLP
;
A
#
# COMPACT_ATOMS: atom_id res chain seq x y z
N MET A 1 -24.09 28.57 37.50
CA MET A 1 -24.83 27.45 38.11
C MET A 1 -24.43 26.16 37.41
N PRO A 2 -23.53 25.35 37.97
CA PRO A 2 -23.38 23.97 37.56
C PRO A 2 -24.39 23.12 38.32
N LEU A 3 -25.18 22.35 37.58
CA LEU A 3 -26.04 21.30 38.11
C LEU A 3 -25.18 20.31 38.90
N GLY A 4 -25.59 20.08 40.15
CA GLY A 4 -24.90 19.16 41.05
C GLY A 4 -25.01 17.71 40.60
N VAL A 5 -24.00 16.93 40.96
CA VAL A 5 -24.14 15.49 41.17
C VAL A 5 -24.07 15.27 42.68
N GLN A 6 -25.24 15.10 43.29
CA GLN A 6 -25.41 14.47 44.61
C GLN A 6 -25.99 13.07 44.35
N ALA A 7 -25.63 11.98 45.01
CA ALA A 7 -24.43 11.57 45.75
C ALA A 7 -24.20 10.09 45.29
N GLN A 8 -23.56 9.14 45.95
CA GLN A 8 -23.80 8.72 47.33
C GLN A 8 -23.16 7.33 47.46
N TYR A 9 -22.00 7.20 48.11
CA TYR A 9 -21.55 5.88 48.56
C TYR A 9 -21.30 5.94 50.06
N GLY A 10 -22.25 5.36 50.80
CA GLY A 10 -22.03 4.81 52.14
C GLY A 10 -21.81 3.30 51.99
N GLY A 11 -20.70 2.79 52.53
CA GLY A 11 -20.35 1.38 52.45
C GLY A 11 -21.26 0.50 53.31
N GLY A 12 -21.82 -0.55 52.70
CA GLY A 12 -22.22 -1.81 53.36
C GLY A 12 -21.14 -2.88 53.15
N ALA A 13 -21.31 -4.07 53.75
CA ALA A 13 -20.28 -5.11 53.95
C ALA A 13 -19.37 -5.40 52.75
N GLY A 14 -18.32 -4.58 52.69
CA GLY A 14 -17.06 -4.81 52.03
C GLY A 14 -16.79 -3.97 50.77
N ARG A 15 -15.60 -3.35 50.73
CA ARG A 15 -14.80 -2.85 49.58
C ARG A 15 -13.43 -2.38 50.07
N GLY A 16 -12.39 -2.50 49.24
CA GLY A 16 -11.05 -1.95 49.48
C GLY A 16 -10.80 -0.80 48.50
N ASP A 17 -10.14 0.26 48.98
CA ASP A 17 -9.89 1.51 48.24
C ASP A 17 -8.70 1.40 47.28
N ILE A 18 -8.69 2.20 46.21
CA ILE A 18 -7.45 2.60 45.52
C ILE A 18 -7.34 4.12 45.44
N VAL A 19 -6.13 4.57 45.77
CA VAL A 19 -5.60 5.92 45.77
C VAL A 19 -5.13 6.30 44.36
N SER A 20 -5.76 7.32 43.77
CA SER A 20 -5.31 8.15 42.64
C SER A 20 -5.41 7.60 41.19
N LEU A 21 -5.50 8.55 40.26
CA LEU A 21 -6.06 8.47 38.91
C LEU A 21 -5.22 9.37 37.98
N PHE A 22 -4.84 8.94 36.76
CA PHE A 22 -4.43 9.89 35.70
C PHE A 22 -4.80 9.45 34.26
N SER A 23 -5.02 10.50 33.44
CA SER A 23 -5.81 10.73 32.21
C SER A 23 -5.21 10.23 30.88
N GLN A 24 -5.87 9.99 29.75
CA GLN A 24 -7.07 10.52 29.02
C GLN A 24 -7.57 9.42 28.04
N ALA A 25 -8.76 9.35 27.44
CA ALA A 25 -10.04 10.07 27.46
C ALA A 25 -11.15 9.13 26.92
N ASN A 26 -12.40 9.50 27.23
CA ASN A 26 -13.70 8.95 26.79
C ASN A 26 -14.30 7.80 27.62
N ILE A 27 -15.13 8.21 28.58
CA ILE A 27 -16.12 7.38 29.26
C ILE A 27 -17.48 7.72 28.65
N ALA A 28 -18.21 6.73 28.14
CA ALA A 28 -19.58 6.93 27.65
C ALA A 28 -20.67 6.48 28.66
N SER A 29 -20.31 5.75 29.72
CA SER A 29 -21.06 5.58 30.98
C SER A 29 -20.32 4.58 31.88
N ASP A 30 -20.25 4.82 33.20
CA ASP A 30 -19.58 3.94 34.18
C ASP A 30 -20.37 2.64 34.47
N ILE A 31 -19.73 1.46 34.57
CA ILE A 31 -18.91 0.93 35.68
C ILE A 31 -19.76 0.65 36.95
N PHE A 32 -20.45 -0.51 36.94
CA PHE A 32 -21.16 -1.21 38.04
C PHE A 32 -22.27 -0.49 38.85
N SER A 33 -23.45 -1.15 38.93
CA SER A 33 -24.41 -1.01 40.04
C SER A 33 -24.82 -2.40 40.56
N GLY A 34 -24.46 -2.75 41.79
CA GLY A 34 -24.85 -4.01 42.44
C GLY A 34 -24.43 -4.08 43.92
N GLY A 35 -25.34 -4.61 44.75
CA GLY A 35 -25.09 -5.04 46.13
C GLY A 35 -24.49 -6.46 46.21
N ASP A 36 -24.39 -7.00 47.43
CA ASP A 36 -23.67 -8.21 47.88
C ASP A 36 -23.24 -9.23 46.80
N GLY A 37 -22.08 -8.94 46.21
CA GLY A 37 -21.25 -9.82 45.39
C GLY A 37 -20.15 -9.02 44.65
N ARG A 38 -18.89 -9.46 44.68
CA ARG A 38 -17.72 -8.82 44.01
C ARG A 38 -16.85 -9.91 43.35
N GLY A 39 -16.13 -9.73 42.24
CA GLY A 39 -16.01 -8.62 41.29
C GLY A 39 -14.57 -8.54 40.76
N ASP A 40 -14.20 -9.33 39.74
CA ASP A 40 -12.83 -9.36 39.18
C ASP A 40 -12.82 -9.36 37.64
N VAL A 41 -12.25 -8.32 37.01
CA VAL A 41 -11.30 -8.44 35.89
C VAL A 41 -10.30 -7.28 36.01
N ALA A 42 -9.02 -7.64 36.08
CA ALA A 42 -7.90 -6.71 35.99
C ALA A 42 -7.61 -6.43 34.50
N ALA A 43 -7.98 -5.23 34.06
CA ALA A 43 -7.64 -4.58 32.79
C ALA A 43 -8.26 -5.12 31.49
N LEU A 44 -9.02 -4.25 30.82
CA LEU A 44 -9.21 -4.27 29.37
C LEU A 44 -9.20 -2.82 28.88
N HIS A 45 -8.18 -2.44 28.12
CA HIS A 45 -8.12 -1.14 27.44
C HIS A 45 -8.33 -1.31 25.93
N ALA A 46 -9.22 -0.47 25.42
CA ALA A 46 -9.52 0.01 24.06
C ALA A 46 -9.27 -0.86 22.80
N PRO A 47 -10.19 -0.80 21.80
CA PRO A 47 -11.28 0.17 21.65
C PRO A 47 -12.68 -0.34 22.04
N THR A 48 -13.55 0.64 22.28
CA THR A 48 -14.83 0.63 23.00
C THR A 48 -15.96 -0.14 22.33
N VAL A 49 -16.73 -0.93 23.11
CA VAL A 49 -17.93 -1.65 22.65
C VAL A 49 -19.19 -0.84 22.97
N ALA A 50 -20.10 -0.67 22.00
CA ALA A 50 -21.30 0.18 22.10
C ALA A 50 -22.54 -0.50 22.72
N SER A 51 -22.44 -1.74 23.21
CA SER A 51 -23.54 -2.41 23.92
C SER A 51 -23.04 -3.53 24.81
N ASN A 52 -23.77 -3.78 25.91
CA ASN A 52 -23.50 -4.79 26.92
C ASN A 52 -23.13 -6.16 26.32
N ILE A 53 -22.01 -6.73 26.76
CA ILE A 53 -21.57 -8.09 26.39
C ILE A 53 -22.19 -9.16 27.32
N PHE A 54 -22.79 -8.76 28.44
CA PHE A 54 -23.30 -9.69 29.46
C PHE A 54 -24.83 -9.77 29.45
N SER A 55 -25.36 -10.98 29.33
CA SER A 55 -26.76 -11.31 29.66
C SER A 55 -26.78 -12.42 30.72
N GLY A 56 -27.25 -12.12 31.94
CA GLY A 56 -27.43 -13.14 32.96
C GLY A 56 -28.08 -12.65 34.25
N GLY A 57 -29.13 -13.36 34.70
CA GLY A 57 -29.65 -13.31 36.06
C GLY A 57 -28.72 -14.01 37.07
N ASN A 58 -29.26 -14.41 38.24
CA ASN A 58 -28.52 -14.96 39.39
C ASN A 58 -27.48 -16.04 39.04
N GLY A 59 -26.21 -15.65 38.81
CA GLY A 59 -25.09 -16.54 38.52
C GLY A 59 -23.95 -15.86 37.76
N ARG A 60 -22.75 -16.46 37.84
CA ARG A 60 -21.48 -15.99 37.25
C ARG A 60 -21.65 -15.58 35.79
N GLY A 61 -21.23 -14.36 35.43
CA GLY A 61 -21.15 -13.93 34.03
C GLY A 61 -20.01 -14.67 33.33
N GLU A 62 -20.33 -15.63 32.47
CA GLU A 62 -19.37 -16.15 31.49
C GLU A 62 -19.09 -15.06 30.45
N VAL A 63 -17.83 -14.92 30.02
CA VAL A 63 -17.47 -14.05 28.90
C VAL A 63 -18.11 -14.65 27.64
N THR A 64 -19.30 -14.18 27.28
CA THR A 64 -20.08 -14.75 26.16
C THR A 64 -19.63 -14.27 24.79
N SER A 65 -18.77 -13.24 24.70
CA SER A 65 -18.04 -12.96 23.45
C SER A 65 -16.79 -12.11 23.69
N ASN A 66 -15.67 -12.54 23.11
CA ASN A 66 -14.54 -11.66 22.90
C ASN A 66 -14.91 -10.71 21.76
N PHE A 67 -15.21 -9.43 22.06
CA PHE A 67 -15.24 -8.41 21.03
C PHE A 67 -13.80 -8.19 20.56
N SER A 68 -13.43 -8.88 19.49
CA SER A 68 -12.22 -8.54 18.74
C SER A 68 -12.63 -7.44 17.77
N PRO A 69 -12.16 -6.19 17.91
CA PRO A 69 -12.43 -5.16 16.91
C PRO A 69 -11.99 -5.71 15.54
N SER A 70 -12.74 -5.43 14.49
CA SER A 70 -12.34 -5.82 13.14
C SER A 70 -11.02 -5.10 12.82
N LEU A 71 -9.91 -5.82 12.90
CA LEU A 71 -8.60 -5.38 12.43
C LEU A 71 -8.60 -5.51 10.92
N GLN A 72 -9.39 -4.66 10.26
CA GLN A 72 -9.45 -4.63 8.83
C GLN A 72 -9.63 -3.19 8.33
N VAL A 73 -8.77 -2.81 7.41
CA VAL A 73 -8.95 -1.59 6.62
C VAL A 73 -9.00 -1.91 5.13
N LEU A 74 -9.88 -1.24 4.40
CA LEU A 74 -10.12 -1.44 2.97
C LEU A 74 -9.69 -0.20 2.18
N LEU A 75 -8.83 -0.42 1.20
CA LEU A 75 -8.24 0.63 0.37
C LEU A 75 -8.50 0.34 -1.12
N SER A 76 -9.20 1.26 -1.78
CA SER A 76 -9.27 1.33 -3.23
C SER A 76 -8.21 2.31 -3.70
N LEU A 77 -7.04 1.79 -4.06
CA LEU A 77 -5.91 2.60 -4.53
C LEU A 77 -5.91 2.61 -6.05
N ARG A 78 -5.61 3.76 -6.64
CA ARG A 78 -5.34 3.90 -8.06
C ARG A 78 -3.98 4.53 -8.29
N GLY A 79 -3.25 4.05 -9.30
CA GLY A 79 -1.97 4.60 -9.72
C GLY A 79 -1.71 4.30 -11.20
N MET A 80 -0.77 5.01 -11.81
CA MET A 80 -0.36 4.74 -13.19
C MET A 80 1.15 4.48 -13.24
N LEU A 81 1.56 3.57 -14.10
CA LEU A 81 2.96 3.23 -14.37
C LEU A 81 3.33 3.83 -15.71
N GLU A 82 4.34 4.70 -15.76
CA GLU A 82 4.69 5.42 -16.98
C GLU A 82 5.00 4.46 -18.14
N GLY A 83 5.90 3.49 -17.93
CA GLY A 83 6.41 2.60 -18.97
C GLY A 83 5.32 2.01 -19.88
N PRO A 84 4.28 1.36 -19.33
CA PRO A 84 3.19 0.80 -20.12
C PRO A 84 2.08 1.81 -20.46
N TYR A 85 2.06 3.01 -19.86
CA TYR A 85 0.95 3.96 -19.99
C TYR A 85 0.91 4.62 -21.36
N SER A 86 -0.27 4.62 -21.98
CA SER A 86 -0.53 5.30 -23.24
C SER A 86 -1.43 6.51 -23.04
N ALA A 87 -0.88 7.71 -23.21
CA ALA A 87 -1.63 8.97 -23.12
C ALA A 87 -2.66 9.17 -24.25
N SER A 88 -2.66 8.30 -25.27
CA SER A 88 -3.66 8.31 -26.34
C SER A 88 -4.91 7.50 -26.02
N THR A 89 -4.80 6.48 -25.18
CA THR A 89 -5.92 5.62 -24.77
C THR A 89 -6.32 5.79 -23.30
N GLY A 90 -5.45 6.38 -22.48
CA GLY A 90 -5.65 6.50 -21.04
C GLY A 90 -5.44 5.19 -20.28
N LEU A 91 -4.89 4.16 -20.93
CA LEU A 91 -4.71 2.82 -20.37
C LEU A 91 -3.24 2.39 -20.44
N MET A 92 -2.83 1.53 -19.52
CA MET A 92 -1.56 0.82 -19.54
C MET A 92 -1.63 -0.41 -20.45
N SER A 93 -0.51 -0.79 -21.05
CA SER A 93 -0.34 -2.05 -21.79
C SER A 93 -0.40 -3.26 -20.85
N ASP A 94 -1.17 -4.28 -21.21
CA ASP A 94 -1.20 -5.60 -20.53
C ASP A 94 -0.39 -6.66 -21.30
N ALA A 95 0.69 -6.25 -21.96
CA ALA A 95 1.51 -7.14 -22.79
C ALA A 95 2.12 -8.31 -22.00
N LEU A 96 2.57 -8.09 -20.76
CA LEU A 96 3.04 -9.18 -19.89
C LEU A 96 1.97 -10.24 -19.65
N ARG A 97 0.73 -9.81 -19.35
CA ARG A 97 -0.40 -10.73 -19.17
C ARG A 97 -0.75 -11.46 -20.46
N SER A 98 -0.81 -10.74 -21.57
CA SER A 98 -1.10 -11.31 -22.89
C SER A 98 -0.07 -12.33 -23.34
N ALA A 99 1.19 -12.18 -22.90
CA ALA A 99 2.29 -13.11 -23.14
C ALA A 99 2.43 -14.19 -22.04
N SER A 100 1.51 -14.25 -21.07
CA SER A 100 1.55 -15.19 -19.93
C SER A 100 2.84 -15.11 -19.10
N LEU A 101 3.41 -13.90 -18.96
CA LEU A 101 4.68 -13.66 -18.27
C LEU A 101 4.52 -13.23 -16.80
N ILE A 102 3.32 -12.81 -16.36
CA ILE A 102 3.11 -12.40 -14.97
C ILE A 102 3.30 -13.61 -14.03
N PRO A 103 4.22 -13.54 -13.05
CA PRO A 103 4.44 -14.64 -12.11
C PRO A 103 3.19 -14.97 -11.29
N GLY A 104 2.99 -16.26 -11.00
CA GLY A 104 1.88 -16.73 -10.15
C GLY A 104 2.00 -16.34 -8.67
N THR A 105 3.20 -15.95 -8.24
CA THR A 105 3.51 -15.44 -6.90
C THR A 105 4.18 -14.09 -7.03
N GLU A 106 3.91 -13.19 -6.09
CA GLU A 106 4.52 -11.87 -6.06
C GLU A 106 6.06 -11.95 -6.14
N PRO A 107 6.73 -11.06 -6.91
CA PRO A 107 8.16 -11.13 -7.14
C PRO A 107 9.00 -10.47 -6.03
N TYR A 108 8.39 -9.69 -5.14
CA TYR A 108 9.09 -8.82 -4.21
C TYR A 108 9.83 -9.59 -3.13
N SER A 109 9.30 -10.72 -2.64
CA SER A 109 10.06 -11.61 -1.74
C SER A 109 11.37 -12.08 -2.38
N ALA A 110 11.35 -12.42 -3.68
CA ALA A 110 12.55 -12.85 -4.40
C ALA A 110 13.51 -11.68 -4.71
N LEU A 111 12.98 -10.45 -4.82
CA LEU A 111 13.76 -9.21 -4.96
C LEU A 111 14.36 -8.72 -3.62
N GLY A 112 14.12 -9.43 -2.51
CA GLY A 112 14.65 -9.08 -1.19
C GLY A 112 13.89 -7.94 -0.50
N TYR A 113 12.66 -7.63 -0.94
CA TYR A 113 11.81 -6.69 -0.24
C TYR A 113 11.42 -7.23 1.14
N ALA A 114 11.73 -6.47 2.19
CA ALA A 114 11.39 -6.82 3.56
C ALA A 114 9.95 -6.41 3.88
N ALA A 115 8.99 -7.30 3.61
CA ALA A 115 7.59 -7.07 3.91
C ALA A 115 7.35 -6.90 5.42
N SER A 116 6.65 -5.83 5.81
CA SER A 116 6.21 -5.61 7.21
C SER A 116 5.02 -6.49 7.59
N SER A 117 4.24 -6.88 6.59
CA SER A 117 3.20 -7.90 6.64
C SER A 117 2.98 -8.47 5.24
N GLY A 118 2.35 -9.64 5.13
CA GLY A 118 2.17 -10.30 3.83
C GLY A 118 3.45 -10.95 3.32
N GLY A 119 3.65 -10.95 2.01
CA GLY A 119 4.72 -11.68 1.33
C GLY A 119 4.28 -13.09 0.92
N GLY A 120 4.67 -13.51 -0.29
CA GLY A 120 4.26 -14.79 -0.87
C GLY A 120 2.82 -14.82 -1.39
N GLU A 121 2.16 -13.66 -1.55
CA GLU A 121 0.85 -13.59 -2.19
C GLU A 121 0.86 -14.26 -3.57
N ALA A 122 -0.16 -15.07 -3.83
CA ALA A 122 -0.30 -15.79 -5.09
C ALA A 122 -1.57 -15.33 -5.82
N VAL A 123 -1.48 -15.27 -7.15
CA VAL A 123 -2.60 -14.98 -8.07
C VAL A 123 -3.07 -16.27 -8.72
N GLY A 124 -4.39 -16.47 -8.77
CA GLY A 124 -4.98 -17.60 -9.48
C GLY A 124 -4.92 -17.38 -10.99
N ALA A 125 -4.67 -18.43 -11.77
CA ALA A 125 -4.59 -18.34 -13.23
C ALA A 125 -5.85 -17.72 -13.87
N ALA A 126 -7.03 -17.95 -13.29
CA ALA A 126 -8.28 -17.35 -13.73
C ALA A 126 -8.27 -15.81 -13.70
N THR A 127 -7.63 -15.20 -12.69
CA THR A 127 -7.52 -13.73 -12.59
C THR A 127 -6.72 -13.13 -13.76
N LEU A 128 -5.74 -13.87 -14.29
CA LEU A 128 -4.92 -13.44 -15.42
C LEU A 128 -5.61 -13.62 -16.79
N THR A 129 -6.81 -14.20 -16.83
CA THR A 129 -7.62 -14.32 -18.06
C THR A 129 -8.45 -13.08 -18.36
N THR A 130 -8.63 -12.18 -17.38
CA THR A 130 -9.36 -10.92 -17.54
C THR A 130 -8.69 -10.04 -18.61
N THR A 131 -9.51 -9.45 -19.49
CA THR A 131 -9.10 -8.54 -20.57
C THR A 131 -9.83 -7.20 -20.47
N GLY A 132 -9.53 -6.25 -21.37
CA GLY A 132 -10.10 -4.90 -21.34
C GLY A 132 -9.49 -4.04 -20.21
N ASN A 133 -10.20 -3.02 -19.74
CA ASN A 133 -9.69 -2.07 -18.75
C ASN A 133 -9.19 -2.74 -17.46
N ASN A 134 -9.84 -3.83 -17.06
CA ASN A 134 -9.53 -4.55 -15.82
C ASN A 134 -8.46 -5.63 -16.01
N ALA A 135 -7.82 -5.71 -17.18
CA ALA A 135 -6.75 -6.68 -17.39
C ALA A 135 -5.57 -6.35 -16.48
N ILE A 136 -4.96 -7.38 -15.88
CA ILE A 136 -3.81 -7.20 -15.00
C ILE A 136 -2.60 -6.76 -15.83
N VAL A 137 -1.91 -5.71 -15.38
CA VAL A 137 -0.66 -5.21 -15.95
C VAL A 137 0.52 -5.84 -15.22
N ASP A 138 0.54 -5.76 -13.88
CA ASP A 138 1.61 -6.33 -13.06
C ASP A 138 1.25 -6.45 -11.56
N TRP A 139 2.17 -7.02 -10.77
CA TRP A 139 2.26 -6.92 -9.33
C TRP A 139 2.76 -5.56 -8.84
N VAL A 140 2.19 -5.06 -7.74
CA VAL A 140 2.63 -3.88 -7.00
C VAL A 140 2.71 -4.18 -5.51
N VAL A 141 3.44 -3.38 -4.74
CA VAL A 141 3.36 -3.39 -3.28
C VAL A 141 2.65 -2.14 -2.80
N VAL A 142 1.67 -2.32 -1.94
CA VAL A 142 1.00 -1.23 -1.22
C VAL A 142 1.47 -1.24 0.22
N GLU A 143 1.91 -0.08 0.70
CA GLU A 143 2.39 0.10 2.07
C GLU A 143 1.50 1.09 2.82
N LEU A 144 1.20 0.75 4.07
CA LEU A 144 0.66 1.67 5.05
C LEU A 144 1.82 2.10 5.95
N HIS A 145 2.04 3.40 6.02
CA HIS A 145 3.02 4.01 6.91
C HIS A 145 2.32 4.70 8.07
N ASP A 146 3.01 4.76 9.21
CA ASP A 146 2.54 5.54 10.35
C ASP A 146 2.39 7.01 9.95
N ASN A 147 1.28 7.63 10.36
CA ASN A 147 0.98 9.00 9.95
C ASN A 147 1.93 10.04 10.57
N THR A 148 2.42 9.76 11.79
CA THR A 148 3.29 10.65 12.57
C THR A 148 4.78 10.41 12.28
N ASN A 149 5.17 9.14 12.10
CA ASN A 149 6.50 8.74 11.67
C ASN A 149 6.43 8.07 10.29
N PRO A 150 6.51 8.86 9.20
CA PRO A 150 6.30 8.34 7.85
C PRO A 150 7.35 7.30 7.44
N ALA A 151 8.53 7.23 8.07
CA ALA A 151 9.52 6.19 7.77
C ALA A 151 9.14 4.80 8.30
N SER A 152 8.17 4.72 9.22
CA SER A 152 7.73 3.43 9.77
C SER A 152 6.63 2.83 8.90
N ILE A 153 6.95 1.74 8.21
CA ILE A 153 5.94 0.90 7.54
C ILE A 153 5.23 0.08 8.62
N VAL A 154 3.92 0.25 8.74
CA VAL A 154 3.09 -0.51 9.70
C VAL A 154 2.47 -1.75 9.06
N ALA A 155 2.26 -1.72 7.75
CA ALA A 155 1.80 -2.88 6.99
C ALA A 155 2.24 -2.76 5.53
N SER A 156 2.49 -3.91 4.91
CA SER A 156 2.70 -4.04 3.47
C SER A 156 1.82 -5.15 2.92
N ARG A 157 1.50 -5.09 1.63
CA ARG A 157 0.81 -6.17 0.92
C ARG A 157 1.11 -6.12 -0.57
N ALA A 158 1.40 -7.27 -1.16
CA ALA A 158 1.45 -7.36 -2.62
C ALA A 158 0.03 -7.40 -3.20
N ALA A 159 -0.18 -6.67 -4.29
CA ALA A 159 -1.45 -6.48 -4.98
C ALA A 159 -1.22 -6.48 -6.49
N LEU A 160 -2.30 -6.39 -7.27
CA LEU A 160 -2.24 -6.36 -8.73
C LEU A 160 -2.71 -5.00 -9.22
N ILE A 161 -2.08 -4.46 -10.27
CA ILE A 161 -2.50 -3.23 -10.92
C ILE A 161 -3.14 -3.52 -12.28
N GLN A 162 -4.27 -2.90 -12.57
CA GLN A 162 -5.05 -3.08 -13.80
C GLN A 162 -4.73 -2.02 -14.84
N ARG A 163 -5.15 -2.20 -16.11
CA ARG A 163 -4.83 -1.28 -17.21
C ARG A 163 -5.33 0.14 -16.99
N ASP A 164 -6.45 0.31 -16.32
CA ASP A 164 -7.01 1.62 -15.96
C ASP A 164 -6.43 2.21 -14.66
N GLY A 165 -5.49 1.51 -14.04
CA GLY A 165 -4.73 1.96 -12.87
C GLY A 165 -5.28 1.49 -11.53
N ASP A 166 -6.43 0.79 -11.51
CA ASP A 166 -6.99 0.27 -10.26
C ASP A 166 -6.06 -0.79 -9.66
N VAL A 167 -5.77 -0.64 -8.37
CA VAL A 167 -4.99 -1.59 -7.58
C VAL A 167 -5.95 -2.47 -6.78
N VAL A 168 -5.89 -3.77 -7.06
CA VAL A 168 -6.81 -4.78 -6.55
C VAL A 168 -6.07 -5.90 -5.83
N SER A 169 -6.79 -6.60 -4.96
CA SER A 169 -6.29 -7.83 -4.33
C SER A 169 -6.05 -8.94 -5.37
N THR A 170 -5.47 -10.06 -4.95
CA THR A 170 -5.05 -11.17 -5.84
C THR A 170 -6.21 -11.88 -6.55
N ASN A 171 -7.47 -11.59 -6.19
CA ASN A 171 -8.64 -12.04 -6.93
C ASN A 171 -8.95 -11.18 -8.17
N GLY A 172 -8.28 -10.04 -8.34
CA GLY A 172 -8.46 -9.15 -9.48
C GLY A 172 -9.68 -8.23 -9.41
N ILE A 173 -10.39 -8.15 -8.27
CA ILE A 173 -11.64 -7.38 -8.16
C ILE A 173 -11.71 -6.61 -6.84
N SER A 174 -11.38 -7.24 -5.72
CA SER A 174 -11.55 -6.63 -4.40
C SER A 174 -10.55 -5.51 -4.17
N PRO A 175 -10.90 -4.50 -3.34
CA PRO A 175 -9.93 -3.52 -2.85
C PRO A 175 -8.80 -4.22 -2.09
N VAL A 176 -7.70 -3.50 -1.88
CA VAL A 176 -6.59 -3.98 -1.05
C VAL A 176 -7.03 -4.00 0.40
N ILE A 177 -6.83 -5.13 1.06
CA ILE A 177 -7.26 -5.38 2.43
C ILE A 177 -6.03 -5.55 3.31
N PHE A 178 -5.97 -4.78 4.40
CA PHE A 178 -4.95 -4.93 5.43
C PHE A 178 -5.57 -5.40 6.73
N THR A 179 -4.88 -6.31 7.43
CA THR A 179 -5.24 -6.71 8.79
C THR A 179 -4.72 -5.66 9.78
N GLN A 180 -5.31 -4.48 9.75
CA GLN A 180 -4.92 -3.36 10.62
C GLN A 180 -6.15 -2.68 11.23
N ALA A 181 -5.96 -2.08 12.41
CA ALA A 181 -7.02 -1.31 13.06
C ALA A 181 -7.43 -0.11 12.19
N PRO A 182 -8.70 0.32 12.21
CA PRO A 182 -9.09 1.61 11.65
C PRO A 182 -8.23 2.73 12.24
N GLY A 183 -7.75 3.63 11.38
CA GLY A 183 -6.75 4.61 11.74
C GLY A 183 -6.36 5.50 10.58
N THR A 184 -5.49 6.48 10.84
CA THR A 184 -4.95 7.35 9.79
C THR A 184 -3.57 6.87 9.40
N TYR A 185 -3.37 6.61 8.11
CA TYR A 185 -2.14 6.06 7.55
C TYR A 185 -1.69 6.86 6.33
N ARG A 186 -0.39 6.96 6.09
CA ARG A 186 0.10 7.39 4.77
C ARG A 186 0.16 6.17 3.86
N VAL A 187 -0.30 6.31 2.63
CA VAL A 187 -0.43 5.21 1.68
C VAL A 187 0.65 5.35 0.62
N ALA A 188 1.47 4.33 0.45
CA ALA A 188 2.49 4.27 -0.60
C ALA A 188 2.20 3.17 -1.62
N LEU A 189 2.57 3.43 -2.88
CA LEU A 189 2.56 2.47 -3.96
C LEU A 189 3.98 2.29 -4.48
N ARG A 190 4.43 1.04 -4.53
CA ARG A 190 5.74 0.64 -5.06
C ARG A 190 5.56 -0.37 -6.19
N HIS A 191 6.54 -0.39 -7.09
CA HIS A 191 6.57 -1.30 -8.22
C HIS A 191 8.02 -1.74 -8.50
N ARG A 192 8.20 -2.95 -9.05
CA ARG A 192 9.51 -3.61 -9.19
C ARG A 192 10.56 -2.81 -9.98
N ASN A 193 10.13 -1.94 -10.89
CA ASN A 193 11.03 -1.13 -11.71
C ASN A 193 10.58 0.34 -11.88
N HIS A 194 9.75 0.85 -10.97
CA HIS A 194 9.36 2.26 -10.95
C HIS A 194 9.59 2.85 -9.55
N LEU A 195 9.91 4.14 -9.48
CA LEU A 195 10.05 4.84 -8.21
C LEU A 195 8.67 4.97 -7.54
N GLY A 196 8.57 4.47 -6.30
CA GLY A 196 7.34 4.55 -5.53
C GLY A 196 6.96 5.99 -5.12
N ALA A 197 5.67 6.16 -4.82
CA ALA A 197 5.12 7.43 -4.34
C ALA A 197 4.18 7.19 -3.16
N MET A 198 4.15 8.15 -2.22
CA MET A 198 3.31 8.10 -1.03
C MET A 198 2.47 9.38 -0.89
N THR A 199 1.30 9.27 -0.28
CA THR A 199 0.50 10.44 0.09
C THR A 199 1.26 11.37 1.05
N LEU A 200 1.12 12.69 0.86
CA LEU A 200 1.70 13.68 1.77
C LEU A 200 0.96 13.69 3.10
N ASN A 201 -0.36 13.59 3.05
CA ASN A 201 -1.23 13.62 4.21
C ASN A 201 -1.69 12.19 4.54
N GLY A 202 -1.98 11.96 5.81
CA GLY A 202 -2.62 10.74 6.25
C GLY A 202 -4.02 10.59 5.67
N VAL A 203 -4.40 9.35 5.40
CA VAL A 203 -5.70 8.91 4.91
C VAL A 203 -6.35 8.13 6.04
N ALA A 204 -7.55 8.54 6.45
CA ALA A 204 -8.33 7.80 7.43
C ALA A 204 -8.92 6.54 6.77
N LEU A 205 -8.45 5.37 7.18
CA LEU A 205 -8.91 4.07 6.69
C LEU A 205 -9.75 3.36 7.75
N SER A 206 -10.74 2.61 7.30
CA SER A 206 -11.64 1.83 8.15
C SER A 206 -12.09 0.56 7.43
N ASN A 207 -13.02 -0.18 8.02
CA ASN A 207 -13.69 -1.31 7.38
C ASN A 207 -14.59 -0.88 6.20
N THR A 208 -14.76 0.42 5.95
CA THR A 208 -15.38 0.95 4.73
C THR A 208 -14.30 1.33 3.74
N THR A 209 -14.45 0.86 2.49
CA THR A 209 -13.52 1.14 1.39
C THR A 209 -13.29 2.64 1.25
N THR A 210 -12.03 3.04 1.37
CA THR A 210 -11.58 4.42 1.17
C THR A 210 -10.77 4.51 -0.11
N SER A 211 -11.06 5.49 -0.95
CA SER A 211 -10.37 5.67 -2.23
C SER A 211 -9.18 6.61 -2.11
N VAL A 212 -8.06 6.24 -2.73
CA VAL A 212 -6.86 7.07 -2.89
C VAL A 212 -6.43 6.97 -4.34
N ASP A 213 -6.25 8.11 -5.01
CA ASP A 213 -5.85 8.13 -6.41
C ASP A 213 -4.51 8.87 -6.59
N LEU A 214 -3.44 8.11 -6.73
CA LEU A 214 -2.10 8.60 -7.03
C LEU A 214 -1.91 8.92 -8.52
N SER A 215 -2.94 8.85 -9.36
CA SER A 215 -2.88 9.31 -10.75
C SER A 215 -3.32 10.77 -10.93
N LEU A 216 -3.98 11.35 -9.91
CA LEU A 216 -4.47 12.74 -9.94
C LEU A 216 -3.39 13.74 -9.52
N ALA A 217 -3.29 14.83 -10.28
CA ALA A 217 -2.41 15.96 -9.96
C ALA A 217 -2.76 16.63 -8.61
N GLY A 218 -4.04 16.61 -8.23
CA GLY A 218 -4.51 17.19 -6.96
C GLY A 218 -4.15 16.38 -5.71
N THR A 219 -3.79 15.10 -5.86
CA THR A 219 -3.36 14.27 -4.73
C THR A 219 -1.99 14.72 -4.27
N SER A 220 -1.90 15.31 -3.08
CA SER A 220 -0.64 15.74 -2.50
C SER A 220 0.23 14.52 -2.15
N THR A 221 1.48 14.52 -2.61
CA THR A 221 2.44 13.42 -2.40
C THR A 221 3.61 13.87 -1.53
N PHE A 222 4.17 12.93 -0.77
CA PHE A 222 5.40 13.16 -0.01
C PHE A 222 6.54 13.56 -0.93
N GLY A 223 7.45 14.41 -0.43
CA GLY A 223 8.60 14.90 -1.17
C GLY A 223 8.26 15.83 -2.35
N THR A 224 9.15 15.89 -3.33
CA THR A 224 9.04 16.77 -4.50
C THR A 224 9.09 15.95 -5.78
N GLN A 225 8.22 16.24 -6.75
CA GLN A 225 8.17 15.52 -8.03
C GLN A 225 8.08 13.99 -7.85
N ALA A 226 7.28 13.53 -6.88
CA ALA A 226 7.09 12.11 -6.58
C ALA A 226 6.58 11.28 -7.75
N ARG A 227 5.92 11.93 -8.71
CA ARG A 227 5.32 11.34 -9.89
C ARG A 227 5.71 12.12 -11.14
N LYS A 228 5.69 11.45 -12.28
CA LYS A 228 5.88 12.03 -13.61
C LYS A 228 4.55 12.54 -14.14
N SER A 229 4.51 13.80 -14.54
CA SER A 229 3.39 14.32 -15.31
C SER A 229 3.50 13.85 -16.76
N ILE A 230 2.50 13.10 -17.22
CA ILE A 230 2.36 12.68 -18.62
C ILE A 230 1.26 13.53 -19.25
N THR A 231 1.61 14.20 -20.34
CA THR A 231 0.67 15.02 -21.14
C THR A 231 0.12 14.21 -22.31
N GLY A 232 -1.08 14.56 -22.78
CA GLY A 232 -1.69 13.95 -23.96
C GLY A 232 -3.21 14.08 -23.92
N THR A 233 -3.91 13.25 -24.71
CA THR A 233 -5.38 13.19 -24.70
C THR A 233 -5.92 12.80 -23.33
N PHE A 234 -5.22 11.88 -22.66
CA PHE A 234 -5.47 11.46 -21.30
C PHE A 234 -4.24 11.80 -20.46
N PRO A 235 -4.19 12.99 -19.82
CA PRO A 235 -3.09 13.35 -18.95
C PRO A 235 -3.18 12.62 -17.61
N THR A 236 -2.03 12.30 -17.01
CA THR A 236 -1.97 11.61 -15.71
C THR A 236 -0.69 11.93 -14.93
N GLN A 237 -0.68 11.58 -13.64
CA GLN A 237 0.52 11.47 -12.82
C GLN A 237 0.91 9.99 -12.69
N ALA A 238 2.05 9.59 -13.24
CA ALA A 238 2.52 8.22 -13.18
C ALA A 238 3.73 8.06 -12.25
N LEU A 239 3.97 6.84 -11.75
CA LEU A 239 5.25 6.51 -11.13
C LEU A 239 6.36 6.62 -12.18
N TRP A 240 7.52 7.12 -11.79
CA TRP A 240 8.67 7.26 -12.69
C TRP A 240 9.23 5.90 -13.04
N ALA A 241 9.32 5.56 -14.32
CA ALA A 241 9.87 4.27 -14.74
C ALA A 241 11.41 4.27 -14.74
N GLY A 242 11.99 3.09 -14.49
CA GLY A 242 13.40 2.79 -14.80
C GLY A 242 14.30 2.46 -13.61
N ASP A 243 13.79 2.32 -12.39
CA ASP A 243 14.56 1.80 -11.24
C ASP A 243 14.74 0.28 -11.39
N VAL A 244 15.57 -0.13 -12.34
CA VAL A 244 15.72 -1.55 -12.71
C VAL A 244 16.52 -2.35 -11.69
N THR A 245 16.93 -1.72 -10.58
CA THR A 245 17.64 -2.35 -9.47
C THR A 245 16.83 -2.34 -8.16
N PHE A 246 15.64 -1.72 -8.14
CA PHE A 246 14.72 -1.62 -7.00
C PHE A 246 15.39 -0.98 -5.77
N ASN A 247 16.33 -0.07 -6.03
CA ASN A 247 17.15 0.57 -4.99
C ASN A 247 16.62 1.95 -4.58
N ASN A 248 15.43 2.34 -5.08
CA ASN A 248 14.80 3.64 -4.89
C ASN A 248 15.57 4.82 -5.53
N GLN A 249 16.44 4.54 -6.49
CA GLN A 249 17.27 5.53 -7.18
C GLN A 249 17.28 5.27 -8.67
N LEU A 250 16.92 6.29 -9.43
CA LEU A 250 17.03 6.30 -10.87
C LEU A 250 18.33 6.99 -11.26
N LYS A 251 19.20 6.29 -11.99
CA LYS A 251 20.50 6.76 -12.47
C LYS A 251 20.79 6.25 -13.87
N TYR A 252 21.18 7.15 -14.76
CA TYR A 252 21.64 6.77 -16.11
C TYR A 252 23.16 6.55 -16.20
N ALA A 253 23.94 7.29 -15.42
CA ALA A 253 25.41 7.26 -15.45
C ALA A 253 26.00 7.18 -14.03
N GLY A 254 27.30 6.88 -13.95
CA GLY A 254 28.02 6.66 -12.70
C GLY A 254 27.92 5.21 -12.20
N SER A 255 28.52 4.93 -11.05
CA SER A 255 28.47 3.60 -10.42
C SER A 255 27.04 3.24 -10.02
N ASN A 256 26.67 1.96 -10.17
CA ASN A 256 25.35 1.44 -9.86
C ASN A 256 24.23 2.19 -10.60
N ASN A 257 24.43 2.47 -11.88
CA ASN A 257 23.39 3.02 -12.74
C ASN A 257 22.41 1.93 -13.21
N ASP A 258 21.20 2.34 -13.60
CA ASP A 258 20.14 1.47 -14.11
C ASP A 258 20.32 1.12 -15.59
N ARG A 259 21.22 1.81 -16.30
CA ARG A 259 21.46 1.61 -17.73
C ARG A 259 22.25 0.32 -18.01
N ASP A 260 23.24 0.01 -17.18
CA ASP A 260 24.16 -1.12 -17.37
C ASP A 260 23.47 -2.48 -17.19
N PRO A 261 22.55 -2.68 -16.22
CA PRO A 261 21.73 -3.88 -16.15
C PRO A 261 20.93 -4.15 -17.42
N ILE A 262 20.38 -3.12 -18.08
CA ILE A 262 19.63 -3.26 -19.35
C ILE A 262 20.55 -3.81 -20.45
N LEU A 263 21.77 -3.28 -20.58
CA LEU A 263 22.73 -3.79 -21.57
C LEU A 263 23.17 -5.22 -21.23
N THR A 264 23.40 -5.50 -19.95
CA THR A 264 23.83 -6.82 -19.47
C THR A 264 22.76 -7.87 -19.74
N ALA A 265 21.49 -7.55 -19.53
CA ALA A 265 20.37 -8.46 -19.77
C ALA A 265 20.29 -8.95 -21.22
N ILE A 266 20.68 -8.14 -22.20
CA ILE A 266 20.71 -8.53 -23.63
C ILE A 266 22.04 -9.14 -24.09
N GLY A 267 22.95 -9.46 -23.16
CA GLY A 267 24.24 -10.10 -23.42
C GLY A 267 25.46 -9.16 -23.37
N GLY A 268 25.28 -7.89 -22.97
CA GLY A 268 26.37 -6.98 -22.59
C GLY A 268 27.20 -6.36 -23.72
N THR A 269 27.23 -6.98 -24.90
CA THR A 269 28.19 -6.64 -25.97
C THR A 269 27.52 -6.07 -27.22
N VAL A 270 26.44 -6.70 -27.69
CA VAL A 270 25.73 -6.30 -28.90
C VAL A 270 24.47 -5.51 -28.50
N PRO A 271 24.47 -4.17 -28.59
CA PRO A 271 23.38 -3.34 -28.06
C PRO A 271 22.07 -3.46 -28.84
N THR A 272 22.08 -4.13 -30.00
CA THR A 272 20.91 -4.38 -30.83
C THR A 272 20.25 -5.73 -30.54
N ASN A 273 20.82 -6.55 -29.65
CA ASN A 273 20.15 -7.76 -29.17
C ASN A 273 18.86 -7.40 -28.43
N THR A 274 17.91 -8.32 -28.47
CA THR A 274 16.66 -8.22 -27.71
C THR A 274 16.50 -9.50 -26.91
N LEU A 275 16.26 -9.37 -25.61
CA LEU A 275 15.82 -10.48 -24.76
C LEU A 275 14.29 -10.47 -24.74
N SER A 276 13.63 -11.53 -25.20
CA SER A 276 12.17 -11.59 -25.32
C SER A 276 11.57 -12.73 -24.52
N GLY A 277 10.28 -12.61 -24.17
CA GLY A 277 9.50 -13.69 -23.57
C GLY A 277 9.85 -13.94 -22.10
N GLN A 278 10.27 -12.91 -21.38
CA GLN A 278 10.64 -13.01 -19.97
C GLN A 278 10.06 -11.87 -19.15
N TYR A 279 9.72 -12.18 -17.90
CA TYR A 279 9.40 -11.19 -16.88
C TYR A 279 10.70 -10.66 -16.28
N ARG A 280 11.08 -9.44 -16.68
CA ARG A 280 12.36 -8.82 -16.32
C ARG A 280 12.15 -7.51 -15.58
N GLN A 281 13.12 -7.15 -14.76
CA GLN A 281 13.13 -5.85 -14.10
C GLN A 281 13.59 -4.75 -15.06
N GLU A 282 14.44 -5.11 -16.03
CA GLU A 282 14.97 -4.24 -17.07
C GLU A 282 13.97 -3.92 -18.19
N ASP A 283 12.84 -4.62 -18.25
CA ASP A 283 11.73 -4.34 -19.16
C ASP A 283 10.88 -3.19 -18.58
N ILE A 284 11.30 -1.96 -18.87
CA ILE A 284 10.76 -0.73 -18.30
C ILE A 284 9.38 -0.44 -18.87
N ASN A 285 9.15 -0.72 -20.15
CA ASN A 285 7.85 -0.52 -20.79
C ASN A 285 6.87 -1.69 -20.60
N MET A 286 7.33 -2.79 -19.98
CA MET A 286 6.55 -3.97 -19.63
C MET A 286 5.88 -4.64 -20.84
N ASN A 287 6.65 -4.81 -21.91
CA ASN A 287 6.17 -5.48 -23.13
C ASN A 287 6.67 -6.93 -23.29
N GLY A 288 7.39 -7.45 -22.30
CA GLY A 288 8.01 -8.78 -22.32
C GLY A 288 9.30 -8.84 -23.13
N GLN A 289 9.89 -7.69 -23.47
CA GLN A 289 11.15 -7.58 -24.21
C GLN A 289 12.07 -6.53 -23.57
N VAL A 290 13.32 -6.90 -23.32
CA VAL A 290 14.37 -5.95 -22.92
C VAL A 290 15.16 -5.53 -24.15
N LYS A 291 15.24 -4.22 -24.39
CA LYS A 291 15.98 -3.60 -25.50
C LYS A 291 16.85 -2.46 -25.01
N TYR A 292 18.09 -2.42 -25.51
CA TYR A 292 19.02 -1.32 -25.24
C TYR A 292 19.06 -0.26 -26.35
N ALA A 293 18.80 -0.66 -27.60
CA ALA A 293 18.78 0.23 -28.76
C ALA A 293 17.62 -0.10 -29.70
N GLY A 294 17.40 0.76 -30.70
CA GLY A 294 16.28 0.63 -31.65
C GLY A 294 15.02 1.33 -31.16
N SER A 295 13.92 1.19 -31.90
CA SER A 295 12.64 1.81 -31.52
C SER A 295 12.08 1.21 -30.23
N ALA A 296 11.48 2.05 -29.38
CA ALA A 296 10.85 1.67 -28.11
C ALA A 296 11.76 0.83 -27.20
N ASN A 297 13.04 1.23 -27.07
CA ASN A 297 13.98 0.58 -26.15
C ASN A 297 13.82 1.10 -24.71
N ASP A 298 14.14 0.27 -23.72
CA ASP A 298 13.97 0.56 -22.29
C ASP A 298 14.94 1.64 -21.82
N ARG A 299 16.17 1.60 -22.36
CA ARG A 299 17.24 2.57 -22.05
C ARG A 299 16.80 4.01 -22.30
N ASP A 300 16.05 4.28 -23.37
CA ASP A 300 15.61 5.62 -23.72
C ASP A 300 14.57 6.17 -22.74
N ILE A 301 13.70 5.32 -22.18
CA ILE A 301 12.75 5.72 -21.14
C ILE A 301 13.51 6.18 -19.90
N LEU A 302 14.49 5.38 -19.46
CA LEU A 302 15.40 5.75 -18.36
C LEU A 302 16.12 7.08 -18.64
N LEU A 303 16.68 7.24 -19.85
CA LEU A 303 17.40 8.45 -20.25
C LEU A 303 16.53 9.71 -20.16
N GLN A 304 15.29 9.62 -20.66
CA GLN A 304 14.32 10.72 -20.64
C GLN A 304 13.95 11.12 -19.21
N ASN A 305 13.82 10.16 -18.30
CA ASN A 305 13.49 10.41 -16.90
C ASN A 305 14.62 11.07 -16.08
N ILE A 306 15.86 10.99 -16.58
CA ILE A 306 17.07 11.60 -16.00
C ILE A 306 17.44 12.93 -16.69
N GLY A 307 16.60 13.43 -17.60
CA GLY A 307 16.78 14.75 -18.23
C GLY A 307 17.29 14.70 -19.68
N GLY A 308 17.42 13.51 -20.27
CA GLY A 308 17.71 13.34 -21.69
C GLY A 308 19.15 13.68 -22.06
N SER A 309 19.41 14.94 -22.40
CA SER A 309 20.70 15.35 -23.00
C SER A 309 21.87 15.41 -22.03
N VAL A 310 21.61 15.67 -20.74
CA VAL A 310 22.64 15.71 -19.68
C VAL A 310 22.31 14.69 -18.61
N PRO A 311 22.69 13.41 -18.80
CA PRO A 311 22.15 12.31 -18.00
C PRO A 311 22.96 12.07 -16.72
N THR A 312 23.24 13.14 -15.98
CA THR A 312 24.00 13.10 -14.72
C THR A 312 23.13 13.31 -13.48
N ALA A 313 21.84 13.64 -13.68
CA ALA A 313 20.91 13.76 -12.57
C ALA A 313 20.66 12.40 -11.90
N VAL A 314 20.33 12.45 -10.62
CA VAL A 314 19.84 11.30 -9.86
C VAL A 314 18.45 11.65 -9.39
N ARG A 315 17.49 10.75 -9.58
CA ARG A 315 16.14 10.89 -9.04
C ARG A 315 15.91 9.83 -7.98
N ASN A 316 15.62 10.26 -6.76
CA ASN A 316 15.29 9.35 -5.66
C ASN A 316 13.77 9.14 -5.62
N ALA A 317 13.33 7.95 -5.20
CA ALA A 317 11.94 7.73 -4.84
C ALA A 317 11.54 8.73 -3.74
N GLN A 318 10.30 9.22 -3.79
CA GLN A 318 9.80 10.16 -2.79
C GLN A 318 9.06 9.38 -1.70
N LEU A 319 9.85 8.59 -0.99
CA LEU A 319 9.49 7.81 0.19
C LEU A 319 10.51 8.14 1.29
N PRO A 320 10.16 8.03 2.58
CA PRO A 320 11.04 8.40 3.69
C PRO A 320 12.17 7.40 3.94
#